data_AF-A0A968XUG1-F1
#
_entry.id   AF-A0A968XUG1-F1
#
_cell.length_a   1.000
_cell.length_b   1.000
_cell.length_c   1.000
_cell.angle_alpha   90.00
_cell.angle_beta   90.00
_cell.angle_gamma   90.00
#
_symmetry.space_group_name_H-M   'P 1'
#
loop_
_entity.id
_entity.type
_entity.pdbx_description
1 polymer ?
#
loop_
_entity_poly.entity_id
_entity_poly.type
_entity_poly.pdbx_seq_one_letter_code
_entity_poly.pdbx_strand_id
1 'polypeptide(L)'
;MEDWQQLAAMVEEARKLGINTPLVTAPLKGDARFDEILPAAVDLIDDIDEAPADLKAKAQPIKARAKKLLEDLSRRERVPRRAEAEPYGWLAAFITAANAADRETEERYLKYKDSYPKLFETCKVRPERANQIEWYVSKITSAKYRTAYEKLEDDICVPWWVIGVLHALEATFNFDTHLHNGDPLTARTYHVPAGYPKSGSPPFTWAESAKDALDIKKWNNRTDWHLASTLYRIERFNGFRSREIYGINSPYLWSFSNHYTKGKFVADNVWDGNAVSNQCGAAVILRVLTDRKLIQMVA
;
A
#
# COMPACT_ATOMS: atom_id res chain seq x y z
N MET A 1 -20.98 4.22 10.21
CA MET A 1 -21.95 3.10 10.13
C MET A 1 -22.25 2.70 8.69
N GLU A 2 -22.40 3.66 7.77
CA GLU A 2 -22.79 3.42 6.38
C GLU A 2 -21.88 2.40 5.65
N ASP A 3 -20.56 2.57 5.72
CA ASP A 3 -19.59 1.65 5.08
C ASP A 3 -19.74 0.19 5.55
N TRP A 4 -19.99 0.00 6.86
CA TRP A 4 -20.20 -1.32 7.43
C TRP A 4 -21.52 -1.93 6.97
N GLN A 5 -22.59 -1.12 6.86
CA GLN A 5 -23.88 -1.59 6.36
C GLN A 5 -23.77 -2.02 4.89
N GLN A 6 -23.02 -1.25 4.08
CA GLN A 6 -22.73 -1.62 2.70
C GLN A 6 -21.97 -2.95 2.62
N LEU A 7 -20.90 -3.12 3.42
CA LEU A 7 -20.14 -4.37 3.47
C LEU A 7 -20.99 -5.55 3.94
N ALA A 8 -21.74 -5.39 5.03
CA ALA A 8 -22.59 -6.44 5.59
C ALA A 8 -23.66 -6.89 4.58
N ALA A 9 -24.26 -5.96 3.84
CA ALA A 9 -25.19 -6.28 2.76
C ALA A 9 -24.52 -7.10 1.66
N MET A 10 -23.34 -6.68 1.19
CA MET A 10 -22.58 -7.41 0.16
C MET A 10 -22.18 -8.82 0.61
N VAL A 11 -21.77 -8.98 1.86
CA VAL A 11 -21.45 -10.28 2.45
C VAL A 11 -22.68 -11.18 2.51
N GLU A 12 -23.83 -10.65 2.92
CA GLU A 12 -25.07 -11.43 2.96
C GLU A 12 -25.56 -11.83 1.56
N GLU A 13 -25.42 -10.94 0.57
CA GLU A 13 -25.70 -11.24 -0.83
C GLU A 13 -24.79 -12.35 -1.38
N ALA A 14 -23.48 -12.30 -1.10
CA ALA A 14 -22.54 -13.34 -1.53
C ALA A 14 -22.81 -14.69 -0.85
N ARG A 15 -23.14 -14.67 0.45
CA ARG A 15 -23.52 -15.86 1.22
C ARG A 15 -24.77 -16.53 0.63
N LYS A 16 -25.78 -15.74 0.22
CA LYS A 16 -26.98 -16.26 -0.46
C LYS A 16 -26.68 -16.92 -1.81
N LEU A 17 -25.59 -16.52 -2.47
CA LEU A 17 -25.09 -17.21 -3.67
C LEU A 17 -24.32 -18.50 -3.37
N GLY A 18 -24.09 -18.83 -2.09
CA GLY A 18 -23.31 -20.01 -1.68
C GLY A 18 -21.80 -19.80 -1.70
N ILE A 19 -21.34 -18.55 -1.74
CA ILE A 19 -19.92 -18.20 -1.69
C ILE A 19 -19.45 -18.17 -0.23
N ASN A 20 -18.24 -18.64 0.05
CA ASN A 20 -17.61 -18.44 1.36
C ASN A 20 -17.50 -16.94 1.63
N THR A 21 -17.65 -16.50 2.88
CA THR A 21 -17.62 -15.05 3.15
C THR A 21 -16.89 -14.76 4.46
N PRO A 22 -16.25 -13.59 4.58
CA PRO A 22 -15.66 -13.17 5.83
C PRO A 22 -16.74 -12.97 6.90
N LEU A 23 -16.36 -13.20 8.15
CA LEU A 23 -17.22 -12.87 9.28
C LEU A 23 -17.27 -11.35 9.44
N VAL A 24 -18.45 -10.78 9.27
CA VAL A 24 -18.69 -9.36 9.54
C VAL A 24 -19.59 -9.25 10.76
N THR A 25 -19.00 -8.92 11.91
CA THR A 25 -19.74 -8.63 13.14
C THR A 25 -20.09 -7.16 13.22
N ALA A 26 -21.26 -6.85 13.79
CA ALA A 26 -21.61 -5.46 14.08
C ALA A 26 -20.62 -4.83 15.07
N PRO A 27 -20.22 -3.56 14.86
CA PRO A 27 -19.32 -2.88 15.79
C PRO A 27 -19.98 -2.77 17.18
N LEU A 28 -19.24 -3.13 18.23
CA LEU A 28 -19.75 -3.19 19.60
C LEU A 28 -20.09 -1.81 20.18
N LYS A 29 -19.40 -0.74 19.74
CA LYS A 29 -19.68 0.68 20.04
C LYS A 29 -19.08 1.60 18.98
N GLY A 30 -19.82 2.62 18.54
CA GLY A 30 -19.36 3.64 17.59
C GLY A 30 -19.40 3.22 16.12
N ASP A 31 -18.84 4.04 15.24
CA ASP A 31 -18.69 3.71 13.83
C ASP A 31 -17.67 2.57 13.64
N ALA A 32 -17.99 1.61 12.77
CA ALA A 32 -17.05 0.56 12.36
C ALA A 32 -15.74 1.20 11.86
N ARG A 33 -14.61 0.68 12.34
CA ARG A 33 -13.31 1.30 12.10
C ARG A 33 -12.75 0.88 10.76
N PHE A 34 -11.96 1.77 10.15
CA PHE A 34 -11.26 1.52 8.88
C PHE A 34 -10.53 0.17 8.88
N ASP A 35 -9.84 -0.15 9.98
CA ASP A 35 -9.06 -1.36 10.17
C ASP A 35 -9.89 -2.64 10.43
N GLU A 36 -11.22 -2.53 10.48
CA GLU A 36 -12.16 -3.66 10.56
C GLU A 36 -12.86 -3.89 9.21
N ILE A 37 -13.28 -2.80 8.54
CA ILE A 37 -14.02 -2.88 7.27
C ILE A 37 -13.10 -3.25 6.11
N LEU A 38 -11.90 -2.64 6.05
CA LEU A 38 -10.98 -2.81 4.94
C LEU A 38 -10.51 -4.26 4.77
N PRO A 39 -10.05 -4.98 5.83
CA PRO A 39 -9.67 -6.38 5.70
C PRO A 39 -10.81 -7.26 5.18
N ALA A 40 -12.01 -7.11 5.73
CA ALA A 40 -13.16 -7.91 5.34
C ALA A 40 -13.65 -7.61 3.91
N ALA A 41 -13.51 -6.37 3.43
CA ALA A 41 -13.83 -6.05 2.04
C ALA A 41 -12.84 -6.67 1.04
N VAL A 42 -11.55 -6.74 1.38
CA VAL A 42 -10.55 -7.48 0.57
C VAL A 42 -10.84 -8.98 0.62
N ASP A 43 -11.12 -9.54 1.80
CA ASP A 43 -11.41 -10.97 1.96
C ASP A 43 -12.64 -11.38 1.15
N LEU A 44 -13.70 -10.55 1.13
CA LEU A 44 -14.88 -10.79 0.29
C LEU A 44 -14.53 -10.82 -1.20
N ILE A 45 -13.65 -9.94 -1.67
CA ILE A 45 -13.20 -9.92 -3.07
C ILE A 45 -12.42 -11.20 -3.39
N ASP A 46 -11.55 -11.63 -2.47
CA ASP A 46 -10.79 -12.87 -2.63
C ASP A 46 -11.68 -14.11 -2.65
N ASP A 47 -12.64 -14.20 -1.73
CA ASP A 47 -13.63 -15.28 -1.69
C ASP A 47 -14.43 -15.37 -3.00
N ILE A 48 -14.84 -14.22 -3.57
CA ILE A 48 -15.50 -14.19 -4.87
C ILE A 48 -14.57 -14.65 -6.00
N ASP A 49 -13.30 -14.25 -5.96
CA ASP A 49 -12.30 -14.64 -6.95
C ASP A 49 -11.90 -16.11 -6.88
N GLU A 50 -12.10 -16.75 -5.74
CA GLU A 50 -11.81 -18.17 -5.53
C GLU A 50 -13.06 -19.04 -5.72
N ALA A 51 -14.25 -18.43 -5.78
CA ALA A 51 -15.50 -19.13 -6.03
C ALA A 51 -15.52 -19.87 -7.39
N PRO A 52 -16.33 -20.94 -7.51
CA PRO A 52 -16.63 -21.59 -8.79
C PRO A 52 -17.07 -20.59 -9.87
N ALA A 53 -16.74 -20.89 -11.13
CA ALA A 53 -16.91 -19.93 -12.24
C ALA A 53 -18.34 -19.39 -12.40
N ASP A 54 -19.36 -20.22 -12.16
CA ASP A 54 -20.76 -19.81 -12.24
C ASP A 54 -21.17 -18.87 -11.10
N LEU A 55 -20.71 -19.13 -9.87
CA LEU A 55 -20.94 -18.26 -8.71
C LEU A 55 -20.18 -16.93 -8.86
N LYS A 56 -18.93 -17.00 -9.30
CA LYS A 56 -18.08 -15.84 -9.57
C LYS A 56 -18.69 -14.92 -10.63
N ALA A 57 -19.27 -15.47 -11.68
CA ALA A 57 -19.97 -14.69 -12.70
C ALA A 57 -21.19 -13.96 -12.11
N LYS A 58 -21.98 -14.64 -11.28
CA LYS A 58 -23.15 -14.04 -10.59
C LYS A 58 -22.73 -12.97 -9.56
N ALA A 59 -21.57 -13.12 -8.93
CA ALA A 59 -21.07 -12.22 -7.90
C ALA A 59 -20.28 -11.01 -8.42
N GLN A 60 -20.10 -10.85 -9.74
CA GLN A 60 -19.39 -9.68 -10.30
C GLN A 60 -19.94 -8.31 -9.83
N PRO A 61 -21.26 -8.09 -9.72
CA PRO A 61 -21.79 -6.83 -9.19
C PRO A 61 -21.47 -6.61 -7.70
N ILE A 62 -21.36 -7.69 -6.92
CA ILE A 62 -20.95 -7.64 -5.51
C ILE A 62 -19.47 -7.26 -5.44
N LYS A 63 -18.62 -7.93 -6.23
CA LYS A 63 -17.18 -7.64 -6.34
C LYS A 63 -16.94 -6.17 -6.72
N ALA A 64 -17.68 -5.65 -7.69
CA ALA A 64 -17.54 -4.27 -8.14
C ALA A 64 -17.85 -3.26 -7.02
N ARG A 65 -18.92 -3.49 -6.24
CA ARG A 65 -19.24 -2.65 -5.07
C ARG A 65 -18.20 -2.79 -3.96
N ALA A 66 -17.68 -3.99 -3.69
CA ALA A 66 -16.64 -4.21 -2.70
C ALA A 66 -15.34 -3.48 -3.07
N LYS A 67 -14.93 -3.54 -4.35
CA LYS A 67 -13.81 -2.76 -4.88
C LYS A 67 -14.00 -1.26 -4.71
N LYS A 68 -15.22 -0.77 -4.98
CA LYS A 68 -15.54 0.64 -4.83
C LYS A 68 -15.45 1.09 -3.37
N LEU A 69 -15.98 0.28 -2.45
CA LEU A 69 -15.86 0.53 -1.02
C LEU A 69 -14.40 0.57 -0.56
N LEU A 70 -13.55 -0.35 -1.04
CA LEU A 70 -12.11 -0.33 -0.75
C LEU A 70 -11.43 0.92 -1.26
N GLU A 71 -11.75 1.35 -2.49
CA GLU A 71 -11.23 2.58 -3.06
C GLU A 71 -11.59 3.79 -2.18
N ASP A 72 -12.85 3.90 -1.76
CA ASP A 72 -13.34 5.02 -0.96
C ASP A 72 -12.79 5.00 0.49
N LEU A 73 -12.56 3.82 1.07
CA LEU A 73 -11.86 3.66 2.35
C LEU A 73 -10.40 4.08 2.22
N SER A 74 -9.66 3.54 1.25
CA SER A 74 -8.25 3.86 1.01
C SER A 74 -8.06 5.37 0.77
N ARG A 75 -8.93 6.01 0.00
CA ARG A 75 -8.87 7.45 -0.28
C ARG A 75 -9.06 8.32 0.96
N ARG A 76 -9.85 7.87 1.94
CA ARG A 76 -10.05 8.59 3.22
C ARG A 76 -8.86 8.43 4.16
N GLU A 77 -8.25 7.25 4.21
CA GLU A 77 -7.04 7.04 5.01
C GLU A 77 -5.82 7.69 4.36
N ARG A 78 -5.77 7.70 3.03
CA ARG A 78 -4.69 8.27 2.24
C ARG A 78 -5.25 9.02 1.03
N VAL A 79 -5.30 10.34 1.15
CA VAL A 79 -5.73 11.21 0.05
C VAL A 79 -4.58 11.31 -0.97
N PRO A 80 -4.74 10.79 -2.20
CA PRO A 80 -3.71 10.91 -3.23
C PRO A 80 -3.63 12.37 -3.70
N ARG A 81 -2.43 12.82 -4.05
CA ARG A 81 -2.25 14.14 -4.67
C ARG A 81 -2.84 14.14 -6.07
N ARG A 82 -3.71 15.11 -6.41
CA ARG A 82 -4.13 15.33 -7.80
C ARG A 82 -3.03 16.06 -8.57
N ALA A 83 -2.83 15.69 -9.84
CA ALA A 83 -1.95 16.50 -10.68
C ALA A 83 -2.66 17.81 -11.02
N GLU A 84 -2.06 18.94 -10.67
CA GLU A 84 -2.43 20.23 -11.25
C GLU A 84 -1.90 20.28 -12.69
N ALA A 85 -2.70 20.79 -13.62
CA ALA A 85 -2.34 20.89 -15.02
C ALA A 85 -1.34 22.04 -15.23
N GLU A 86 -0.04 21.76 -15.17
CA GLU A 86 1.03 22.70 -15.55
C GLU A 86 1.45 22.44 -17.01
N PRO A 87 1.14 23.32 -17.99
CA PRO A 87 1.19 22.94 -19.40
C PRO A 87 2.58 22.84 -20.04
N TYR A 88 3.57 23.66 -19.69
CA TYR A 88 4.85 23.64 -20.43
C TYR A 88 6.03 24.13 -19.55
N GLY A 89 7.03 23.25 -19.37
CA GLY A 89 8.21 23.50 -18.54
C GLY A 89 8.85 22.21 -17.98
N TRP A 90 8.12 21.10 -18.08
CA TRP A 90 8.45 19.84 -17.41
C TRP A 90 9.86 19.33 -17.74
N LEU A 91 10.30 19.24 -19.00
CA LEU A 91 11.56 18.53 -19.31
C LEU A 91 12.83 19.18 -18.71
N ALA A 92 12.94 20.52 -18.72
CA ALA A 92 14.09 21.23 -18.16
C ALA A 92 14.06 21.31 -16.62
N ALA A 93 12.87 21.47 -16.04
CA ALA A 93 12.66 21.37 -14.60
C ALA A 93 12.89 19.94 -14.10
N PHE A 94 12.51 18.91 -14.88
CA PHE A 94 12.63 17.50 -14.52
C PHE A 94 14.09 17.03 -14.54
N ILE A 95 14.91 17.45 -15.51
CA ILE A 95 16.33 17.08 -15.55
C ILE A 95 17.10 17.76 -14.39
N THR A 96 16.82 19.04 -14.13
CA THR A 96 17.46 19.77 -13.02
C THR A 96 16.99 19.25 -11.66
N ALA A 97 15.69 19.00 -11.49
CA ALA A 97 15.14 18.39 -10.28
C ALA A 97 15.54 16.92 -10.12
N ALA A 98 15.73 16.15 -11.19
CA ALA A 98 16.20 14.77 -11.10
C ALA A 98 17.67 14.69 -10.64
N ASN A 99 18.52 15.59 -11.14
CA ASN A 99 19.93 15.67 -10.71
C ASN A 99 20.08 16.22 -9.28
N ALA A 100 19.27 17.22 -8.91
CA ALA A 100 19.19 17.71 -7.53
C ALA A 100 18.61 16.65 -6.59
N ALA A 101 17.54 15.95 -7.01
CA ALA A 101 16.93 14.87 -6.25
C ALA A 101 17.88 13.68 -6.10
N ASP A 102 18.73 13.35 -7.08
CA ASP A 102 19.69 12.25 -6.95
C ASP A 102 20.78 12.59 -5.90
N ARG A 103 21.29 13.84 -5.83
CA ARG A 103 22.22 14.28 -4.76
C ARG A 103 21.56 14.43 -3.40
N GLU A 104 20.38 15.05 -3.36
CA GLU A 104 19.56 15.16 -2.15
C GLU A 104 19.11 13.77 -1.67
N THR A 105 19.00 12.78 -2.57
CA THR A 105 18.73 11.38 -2.22
C THR A 105 19.94 10.74 -1.53
N GLU A 106 21.17 11.03 -1.95
CA GLU A 106 22.38 10.53 -1.29
C GLU A 106 22.59 11.18 0.09
N GLU A 107 22.54 12.50 0.18
CA GLU A 107 22.67 13.22 1.45
C GLU A 107 21.59 12.81 2.46
N ARG A 108 20.35 12.70 2.01
CA ARG A 108 19.23 12.24 2.84
C ARG A 108 19.38 10.78 3.23
N TYR A 109 19.88 9.93 2.34
CA TYR A 109 20.20 8.55 2.70
C TYR A 109 21.28 8.53 3.79
N LEU A 110 22.39 9.24 3.62
CA LEU A 110 23.45 9.34 4.62
C LEU A 110 22.95 9.87 5.96
N LYS A 111 22.01 10.83 5.95
CA LYS A 111 21.38 11.39 7.15
C LYS A 111 20.56 10.35 7.93
N TYR A 112 19.81 9.49 7.25
CA TYR A 112 18.86 8.57 7.91
C TYR A 112 19.30 7.10 7.96
N LYS A 113 20.27 6.68 7.14
CA LYS A 113 20.67 5.27 6.97
C LYS A 113 20.90 4.54 8.30
N ASP A 114 21.60 5.19 9.24
CA ASP A 114 21.97 4.58 10.51
C ASP A 114 20.80 4.53 11.51
N SER A 115 19.73 5.30 11.27
CA SER A 115 18.52 5.26 12.09
C SER A 115 17.64 4.06 11.78
N TYR A 116 17.62 3.59 10.53
CA TYR A 116 16.73 2.51 10.10
C TYR A 116 17.00 1.18 10.81
N PRO A 117 18.24 0.65 10.87
CA PRO A 117 18.52 -0.58 11.60
C PRO A 117 18.16 -0.46 13.08
N LYS A 118 18.50 0.67 13.72
CA LYS A 118 18.21 0.91 15.15
C LYS A 118 16.70 0.91 15.42
N LEU A 119 15.92 1.60 14.60
CA LEU A 119 14.47 1.63 14.72
C LEU A 119 13.86 0.26 14.45
N PHE A 120 14.36 -0.47 13.45
CA PHE A 120 13.87 -1.80 13.09
C PHE A 120 14.15 -2.83 14.20
N GLU A 121 15.36 -2.83 14.75
CA GLU A 121 15.77 -3.69 15.85
C GLU A 121 14.93 -3.44 17.12
N THR A 122 14.66 -2.18 17.43
CA THR A 122 13.88 -1.77 18.62
C THR A 122 12.38 -1.68 18.36
N CYS A 123 11.92 -2.06 17.16
CA CYS A 123 10.51 -2.03 16.77
C CYS A 123 9.73 -3.06 17.58
N LYS A 124 8.80 -2.58 18.42
CA LYS A 124 7.85 -3.37 19.17
C LYS A 124 6.47 -3.13 18.59
N VAL A 125 5.88 -4.19 18.04
CA VAL A 125 4.51 -4.22 17.58
C VAL A 125 3.55 -4.00 18.76
N ARG A 126 2.53 -3.17 18.55
CA ARG A 126 1.47 -2.96 19.52
C ARG A 126 0.58 -4.20 19.61
N PRO A 127 0.41 -4.83 20.79
CA PRO A 127 -0.38 -6.06 20.92
C PRO A 127 -1.83 -5.91 20.42
N GLU A 128 -2.44 -4.75 20.63
CA GLU A 128 -3.79 -4.44 20.17
C GLU A 128 -3.94 -4.35 18.64
N ARG A 129 -2.84 -4.37 17.90
CA ARG A 129 -2.78 -4.39 16.42
C ARG A 129 -2.37 -5.74 15.84
N ALA A 130 -2.19 -6.77 16.69
CA ALA A 130 -1.65 -8.06 16.26
C ALA A 130 -2.50 -8.73 15.15
N ASN A 131 -3.83 -8.72 15.28
CA ASN A 131 -4.73 -9.32 14.28
C ASN A 131 -4.67 -8.59 12.93
N GLN A 132 -4.61 -7.26 12.94
CA GLN A 132 -4.47 -6.48 11.71
C GLN A 132 -3.14 -6.78 11.02
N ILE A 133 -2.06 -6.86 11.79
CA ILE A 133 -0.73 -7.17 11.23
C ILE A 133 -0.67 -8.60 10.71
N GLU A 134 -1.30 -9.54 11.41
CA GLU A 134 -1.48 -10.91 10.92
C GLU A 134 -2.14 -10.92 9.56
N TRP A 135 -3.22 -10.15 9.38
CA TRP A 135 -3.92 -10.07 8.11
C TRP A 135 -3.02 -9.53 6.98
N TYR A 136 -2.23 -8.48 7.21
CA TYR A 136 -1.27 -8.01 6.21
C TYR A 136 -0.23 -9.08 5.84
N VAL A 137 0.34 -9.75 6.85
CA VAL A 137 1.36 -10.79 6.67
C VAL A 137 0.78 -12.00 5.93
N SER A 138 -0.42 -12.43 6.27
CA SER A 138 -1.09 -13.57 5.63
C SER A 138 -1.44 -13.26 4.17
N LYS A 139 -1.91 -12.05 3.85
CA LYS A 139 -2.13 -11.64 2.45
C LYS A 139 -0.83 -11.68 1.66
N ILE A 140 0.22 -11.01 2.13
CA ILE A 140 1.52 -10.94 1.44
C ILE A 140 2.11 -12.32 1.20
N THR A 141 1.96 -13.24 2.16
CA THR A 141 2.57 -14.59 2.08
C THR A 141 1.65 -15.67 1.50
N SER A 142 0.38 -15.37 1.26
CA SER A 142 -0.54 -16.31 0.60
C SER A 142 -0.03 -16.66 -0.81
N ALA A 143 -0.27 -17.91 -1.24
CA ALA A 143 0.20 -18.38 -2.54
C ALA A 143 -0.30 -17.49 -3.69
N LYS A 144 -1.58 -17.10 -3.65
CA LYS A 144 -2.22 -16.23 -4.66
C LYS A 144 -1.45 -14.92 -4.88
N TYR A 145 -1.15 -14.21 -3.81
CA TYR A 145 -0.50 -12.90 -3.86
C TYR A 145 1.00 -13.04 -4.14
N ARG A 146 1.66 -13.94 -3.42
CA ARG A 146 3.09 -14.17 -3.52
C ARG A 146 3.51 -14.55 -4.93
N THR A 147 2.77 -15.42 -5.62
CA THR A 147 3.07 -15.80 -7.01
C THR A 147 3.06 -14.59 -7.96
N ALA A 148 2.14 -13.64 -7.78
CA ALA A 148 2.12 -12.42 -8.59
C ALA A 148 3.33 -11.52 -8.31
N TYR A 149 3.77 -11.46 -7.05
CA TYR A 149 4.93 -10.67 -6.63
C TYR A 149 6.25 -11.29 -7.07
N GLU A 150 6.42 -12.60 -6.92
CA GLU A 150 7.62 -13.33 -7.36
C GLU A 150 7.78 -13.27 -8.88
N LYS A 151 6.68 -13.38 -9.64
CA LYS A 151 6.74 -13.18 -11.10
C LYS A 151 7.28 -11.79 -11.47
N LEU A 152 6.86 -10.75 -10.73
CA LEU A 152 7.37 -9.41 -10.97
C LEU A 152 8.83 -9.27 -10.48
N GLU A 153 9.19 -9.89 -9.36
CA GLU A 153 10.59 -9.97 -8.90
C GLU A 153 11.50 -10.56 -9.98
N ASP A 154 11.10 -11.67 -10.62
CA ASP A 154 11.85 -12.29 -11.71
C ASP A 154 12.07 -11.31 -12.89
N ASP A 155 11.10 -10.43 -13.15
CA ASP A 155 11.14 -9.47 -14.26
C ASP A 155 11.98 -8.21 -13.97
N ILE A 156 12.08 -7.77 -12.71
CA ILE A 156 12.69 -6.47 -12.35
C ILE A 156 13.67 -6.49 -11.16
N CYS A 157 13.96 -7.66 -10.60
CA CYS A 157 14.84 -7.89 -9.45
C CYS A 157 14.50 -7.12 -8.16
N VAL A 158 13.25 -6.64 -8.02
CA VAL A 158 12.76 -6.05 -6.78
C VAL A 158 12.17 -7.16 -5.93
N PRO A 159 12.59 -7.36 -4.66
CA PRO A 159 12.15 -8.50 -3.88
C PRO A 159 10.63 -8.57 -3.73
N TRP A 160 10.06 -9.76 -3.88
CA TRP A 160 8.60 -9.97 -3.83
C TRP A 160 7.97 -9.36 -2.56
N TRP A 161 8.69 -9.39 -1.44
CA TRP A 161 8.21 -8.86 -0.17
C TRP A 161 8.23 -7.33 -0.10
N VAL A 162 9.11 -6.65 -0.85
CA VAL A 162 9.04 -5.19 -1.04
C VAL A 162 7.82 -4.84 -1.87
N ILE A 163 7.61 -5.56 -2.98
CA ILE A 163 6.46 -5.39 -3.88
C ILE A 163 5.16 -5.61 -3.12
N GLY A 164 5.06 -6.69 -2.33
CA GLY A 164 3.88 -7.01 -1.54
C GLY A 164 3.54 -5.98 -0.48
N VAL A 165 4.56 -5.46 0.22
CA VAL A 165 4.38 -4.37 1.18
C VAL A 165 3.90 -3.10 0.47
N LEU A 166 4.50 -2.69 -0.64
CA LEU A 166 4.01 -1.54 -1.42
C LEU A 166 2.58 -1.76 -1.92
N HIS A 167 2.24 -2.95 -2.41
CA HIS A 167 0.88 -3.25 -2.85
C HIS A 167 -0.14 -3.09 -1.71
N ALA A 168 0.22 -3.47 -0.49
CA ALA A 168 -0.59 -3.27 0.70
C ALA A 168 -0.81 -1.78 1.03
N LEU A 169 0.23 -0.96 0.87
CA LEU A 169 0.23 0.46 1.26
C LEU A 169 -0.39 1.40 0.21
N GLU A 170 -0.18 1.09 -1.07
CA GLU A 170 -0.58 1.92 -2.21
C GLU A 170 -1.97 1.59 -2.73
N ALA A 171 -2.37 0.33 -2.63
CA ALA A 171 -3.57 -0.18 -3.32
C ALA A 171 -4.38 -1.16 -2.47
N THR A 172 -4.03 -1.37 -1.19
CA THR A 172 -4.81 -2.23 -0.29
C THR A 172 -5.03 -3.62 -0.91
N PHE A 173 -3.98 -4.18 -1.50
CA PHE A 173 -4.03 -5.50 -2.16
C PHE A 173 -4.97 -5.61 -3.38
N ASN A 174 -5.44 -4.49 -3.93
CA ASN A 174 -6.33 -4.45 -5.08
C ASN A 174 -5.56 -4.54 -6.42
N PHE A 175 -5.55 -5.74 -7.01
CA PHE A 175 -4.94 -6.01 -8.31
C PHE A 175 -5.64 -5.32 -9.50
N ASP A 176 -6.74 -4.60 -9.31
CA ASP A 176 -7.41 -3.82 -10.36
C ASP A 176 -7.03 -2.33 -10.33
N THR A 177 -6.03 -1.96 -9.52
CA THR A 177 -5.56 -0.59 -9.38
C THR A 177 -4.06 -0.46 -9.64
N HIS A 178 -3.66 0.73 -10.05
CA HIS A 178 -2.28 1.12 -10.28
C HIS A 178 -1.49 1.11 -8.96
N LEU A 179 -0.35 0.40 -8.94
CA LEU A 179 0.58 0.43 -7.80
C LEU A 179 1.14 1.84 -7.51
N HIS A 180 1.05 2.75 -8.48
CA HIS A 180 1.48 4.14 -8.32
C HIS A 180 0.79 4.87 -7.17
N ASN A 181 -0.54 4.72 -7.07
CA ASN A 181 -1.38 5.60 -6.26
C ASN A 181 -2.82 5.06 -6.01
N GLY A 182 -3.14 3.85 -6.48
CA GLY A 182 -4.46 3.23 -6.31
C GLY A 182 -5.52 3.64 -7.34
N ASP A 183 -5.18 4.37 -8.40
CA ASP A 183 -6.13 4.67 -9.50
C ASP A 183 -6.55 3.39 -10.25
N PRO A 184 -7.77 3.31 -10.82
CA PRO A 184 -8.20 2.13 -11.57
C PRO A 184 -7.37 1.85 -12.83
N LEU A 185 -7.04 0.57 -13.09
CA LEU A 185 -6.26 0.15 -14.27
C LEU A 185 -6.99 0.34 -15.62
N THR A 186 -8.28 0.70 -15.59
CA THR A 186 -9.12 0.93 -16.78
C THR A 186 -8.82 2.25 -17.50
N ALA A 187 -7.96 3.08 -16.92
CA ALA A 187 -7.48 4.33 -17.51
C ALA A 187 -6.00 4.52 -17.15
N ARG A 188 -5.38 5.62 -17.58
CA ARG A 188 -4.10 6.04 -17.00
C ARG A 188 -4.36 6.71 -15.65
N THR A 189 -3.35 6.75 -14.79
CA THR A 189 -3.39 7.49 -13.52
C THR A 189 -3.78 8.95 -13.78
N TYR A 190 -4.62 9.49 -12.91
CA TYR A 190 -4.98 10.90 -12.91
C TYR A 190 -4.49 11.60 -11.64
N HIS A 191 -4.29 10.83 -10.56
CA HIS A 191 -3.50 11.28 -9.42
C HIS A 191 -2.00 11.19 -9.73
N VAL A 192 -1.19 11.93 -8.97
CA VAL A 192 0.26 11.95 -9.12
C VAL A 192 0.84 10.57 -8.78
N PRO A 193 1.77 10.03 -9.58
CA PRO A 193 2.21 10.56 -10.88
C PRO A 193 1.12 10.36 -11.95
N ALA A 194 0.65 11.45 -12.58
CA ALA A 194 -0.46 11.40 -13.54
C ALA A 194 0.01 11.06 -14.96
N GLY A 195 -0.88 10.42 -15.72
CA GLY A 195 -0.65 10.01 -17.11
C GLY A 195 0.16 8.73 -17.25
N TYR A 196 0.26 7.90 -16.21
CA TYR A 196 1.03 6.65 -16.21
C TYR A 196 0.13 5.40 -16.21
N PRO A 197 0.60 4.25 -16.72
CA PRO A 197 1.83 4.06 -17.52
C PRO A 197 1.86 4.98 -18.74
N LYS A 198 3.03 5.32 -19.28
CA LYS A 198 3.12 6.20 -20.47
C LYS A 198 2.96 5.44 -21.79
N SER A 199 3.42 4.20 -21.81
CA SER A 199 3.28 3.28 -22.93
C SER A 199 2.07 2.36 -22.77
N GLY A 200 1.68 1.67 -23.85
CA GLY A 200 0.52 0.78 -23.87
C GLY A 200 -0.83 1.51 -23.86
N SER A 201 -1.91 0.73 -23.85
CA SER A 201 -3.30 1.21 -23.84
C SER A 201 -4.08 0.52 -22.72
N PRO A 202 -4.95 1.25 -21.99
CA PRO A 202 -5.80 0.63 -20.97
C PRO A 202 -6.86 -0.31 -21.59
N PRO A 203 -7.41 -1.26 -20.81
CA PRO A 203 -7.06 -1.54 -19.42
C PRO A 203 -5.67 -2.18 -19.30
N PHE A 204 -4.89 -1.72 -18.32
CA PHE A 204 -3.57 -2.27 -18.03
C PHE A 204 -3.69 -3.51 -17.15
N THR A 205 -2.74 -4.44 -17.29
CA THR A 205 -2.55 -5.45 -16.25
C THR A 205 -1.88 -4.83 -15.03
N TRP A 206 -2.09 -5.44 -13.86
CA TRP A 206 -1.43 -4.99 -12.64
C TRP A 206 0.10 -5.04 -12.77
N ALA A 207 0.65 -6.10 -13.37
CA ALA A 207 2.08 -6.27 -13.53
C ALA A 207 2.71 -5.17 -14.42
N GLU A 208 2.05 -4.80 -15.52
CA GLU A 208 2.50 -3.68 -16.37
C GLU A 208 2.54 -2.37 -15.60
N SER A 209 1.50 -2.06 -14.83
CA SER A 209 1.48 -0.86 -14.00
C SER A 209 2.49 -0.90 -12.85
N ALA A 210 2.64 -2.05 -12.20
CA ALA A 210 3.56 -2.21 -11.07
C ALA A 210 5.01 -2.04 -11.52
N LYS A 211 5.36 -2.61 -12.67
CA LYS A 211 6.66 -2.40 -13.32
C LYS A 211 6.89 -0.92 -13.62
N ASP A 212 5.95 -0.24 -14.28
CA ASP A 212 6.06 1.20 -14.59
C ASP A 212 6.25 2.04 -13.31
N ALA A 213 5.52 1.74 -12.23
CA ALA A 213 5.66 2.42 -10.94
C ALA A 213 7.06 2.30 -10.34
N LEU A 214 7.66 1.11 -10.41
CA LEU A 214 8.99 0.83 -9.86
C LEU A 214 10.12 1.33 -10.79
N ASP A 215 9.87 1.37 -12.10
CA ASP A 215 10.76 1.94 -13.11
C ASP A 215 10.91 3.47 -12.93
N ILE A 216 9.83 4.21 -12.68
CA ILE A 216 9.89 5.66 -12.39
C ILE A 216 10.79 5.94 -11.17
N LYS A 217 10.80 5.03 -10.20
CA LYS A 217 11.63 5.15 -9.00
C LYS A 217 13.08 4.71 -9.22
N LYS A 218 13.43 4.22 -10.42
CA LYS A 218 14.74 3.65 -10.81
C LYS A 218 15.12 2.42 -9.95
N TRP A 219 14.16 1.56 -9.63
CA TRP A 219 14.40 0.37 -8.78
C TRP A 219 14.62 -0.92 -9.54
N ASN A 220 14.26 -0.94 -10.82
CA ASN A 220 14.48 -2.09 -11.70
C ASN A 220 15.97 -2.46 -11.77
N ASN A 221 16.24 -3.75 -11.65
CA ASN A 221 17.57 -4.38 -11.61
C ASN A 221 18.47 -3.92 -10.45
N ARG A 222 17.91 -3.28 -9.42
CA ARG A 222 18.67 -3.01 -8.18
C ARG A 222 18.77 -4.27 -7.35
N THR A 223 19.96 -4.50 -6.79
CA THR A 223 20.26 -5.68 -5.97
C THR A 223 20.57 -5.33 -4.51
N ASP A 224 20.75 -4.04 -4.19
CA ASP A 224 21.17 -3.55 -2.88
C ASP A 224 20.00 -3.38 -1.89
N TRP A 225 19.26 -4.46 -1.66
CA TRP A 225 18.10 -4.53 -0.77
C TRP A 225 18.46 -4.83 0.70
N HIS A 226 19.52 -4.21 1.19
CA HIS A 226 19.88 -4.20 2.61
C HIS A 226 18.82 -3.45 3.43
N LEU A 227 18.77 -3.68 4.74
CA LEU A 227 17.73 -3.15 5.63
C LEU A 227 17.58 -1.63 5.54
N ALA A 228 18.67 -0.89 5.72
CA ALA A 228 18.65 0.57 5.67
C ALA A 228 18.24 1.08 4.28
N SER A 229 18.82 0.48 3.23
CA SER A 229 18.53 0.80 1.82
C SER A 229 17.07 0.56 1.45
N THR A 230 16.47 -0.51 1.97
CA THR A 230 15.09 -0.89 1.71
C THR A 230 14.11 0.04 2.42
N LEU A 231 14.29 0.26 3.73
CA LEU A 231 13.40 1.15 4.48
C LEU A 231 13.48 2.60 3.99
N TYR A 232 14.67 3.05 3.60
CA TYR A 232 14.84 4.36 2.96
C TYR A 232 14.06 4.47 1.65
N ARG A 233 14.16 3.47 0.77
CA ARG A 233 13.45 3.43 -0.51
C ARG A 233 11.93 3.43 -0.31
N ILE A 234 11.42 2.59 0.59
CA ILE A 234 9.99 2.54 0.90
C ILE A 234 9.52 3.89 1.45
N GLU A 235 10.26 4.51 2.37
CA GLU A 235 9.90 5.85 2.84
C GLU A 235 9.92 6.89 1.73
N ARG A 236 10.92 6.85 0.83
CA ARG A 236 10.98 7.72 -0.36
C ARG A 236 9.80 7.51 -1.30
N PHE A 237 9.19 6.33 -1.31
CA PHE A 237 7.99 6.07 -2.11
C PHE A 237 6.86 7.05 -1.74
N ASN A 238 6.66 7.27 -0.44
CA ASN A 238 5.66 8.18 0.12
C ASN A 238 6.18 9.62 0.31
N GLY A 239 7.37 9.80 0.89
CA GLY A 239 8.02 11.08 1.17
C GLY A 239 8.51 11.24 2.62
N PHE A 240 9.42 12.20 2.83
CA PHE A 240 10.16 12.39 4.10
C PHE A 240 9.65 13.51 5.01
N ARG A 241 8.59 14.21 4.60
CA ARG A 241 8.15 15.45 5.28
C ARG A 241 7.82 15.26 6.76
N SER A 242 7.30 14.11 7.16
CA SER A 242 7.03 13.80 8.57
C SER A 242 8.30 13.87 9.43
N ARG A 243 9.43 13.35 8.93
CA ARG A 243 10.72 13.44 9.61
C ARG A 243 11.34 14.83 9.47
N GLU A 244 11.34 15.39 8.27
CA GLU A 244 12.08 16.63 7.98
C GLU A 244 11.45 17.87 8.57
N ILE A 245 10.11 17.97 8.57
CA ILE A 245 9.38 19.16 9.03
C ILE A 245 8.96 19.00 10.49
N TYR A 246 8.53 17.80 10.88
CA TYR A 246 7.90 17.58 12.18
C TYR A 246 8.73 16.72 13.14
N GLY A 247 9.89 16.21 12.70
CA GLY A 247 10.78 15.43 13.56
C GLY A 247 10.18 14.10 14.04
N ILE A 248 9.10 13.61 13.41
CA ILE A 248 8.49 12.34 13.78
C ILE A 248 8.87 11.24 12.79
N ASN A 249 8.98 10.01 13.30
CA ASN A 249 9.09 8.83 12.44
C ASN A 249 7.84 8.71 11.54
N SER A 250 8.06 8.43 10.25
CA SER A 250 6.97 8.37 9.28
C SER A 250 5.95 7.26 9.63
N PRO A 251 4.64 7.57 9.71
CA PRO A 251 3.60 6.55 9.90
C PRO A 251 3.63 5.49 8.79
N TYR A 252 4.04 5.87 7.58
CA TYR A 252 4.16 4.97 6.42
C TYR A 252 5.12 3.80 6.67
N LEU A 253 6.09 3.97 7.56
CA LEU A 253 6.97 2.89 8.02
C LEU A 253 6.56 2.32 9.38
N TRP A 254 6.21 3.17 10.34
CA TRP A 254 6.23 2.80 11.76
C TRP A 254 4.86 2.77 12.44
N SER A 255 3.77 3.08 11.72
CA SER A 255 2.42 2.94 12.25
C SER A 255 2.18 1.52 12.78
N PHE A 256 1.51 1.42 13.92
CA PHE A 256 1.28 0.20 14.72
C PHE A 256 2.46 -0.30 15.57
N SER A 257 3.54 0.48 15.69
CA SER A 257 4.64 0.20 16.62
C SER A 257 4.76 1.25 17.75
N ASN A 258 5.72 1.04 18.65
CA ASN A 258 6.16 2.03 19.63
C ASN A 258 6.88 3.25 19.01
N HIS A 259 7.30 3.18 17.74
CA HIS A 259 8.05 4.26 17.08
C HIS A 259 7.18 5.33 16.44
N TYR A 260 5.85 5.18 16.46
CA TYR A 260 4.89 6.16 15.98
C TYR A 260 3.71 6.25 16.94
N THR A 261 3.23 7.46 17.21
CA THR A 261 2.06 7.69 18.08
C THR A 261 0.91 8.37 17.33
N LYS A 262 1.18 9.53 16.73
CA LYS A 262 0.23 10.35 15.98
C LYS A 262 0.98 11.37 15.12
N GLY A 263 0.26 12.09 14.28
CA GLY A 263 0.78 13.04 13.31
C GLY A 263 0.84 12.41 11.92
N LYS A 264 0.10 12.96 10.95
CA LYS A 264 0.20 12.56 9.54
C LYS A 264 -0.27 13.68 8.62
N PHE A 265 0.11 13.57 7.36
CA PHE A 265 -0.57 14.34 6.31
C PHE A 265 -1.90 13.67 6.01
N VAL A 266 -2.99 14.42 6.15
CA VAL A 266 -4.36 13.95 5.88
C VAL A 266 -4.84 14.33 4.48
N ALA A 267 -4.20 15.32 3.86
CA ALA A 267 -4.33 15.67 2.46
C ALA A 267 -3.00 16.24 1.95
N ASP A 268 -2.92 16.53 0.66
CA ASP A 268 -1.71 17.12 0.10
C ASP A 268 -1.38 18.44 0.79
N ASN A 269 -0.17 18.52 1.35
CA ASN A 269 0.30 19.64 2.15
C ASN A 269 -0.50 19.98 3.42
N VAL A 270 -1.49 19.16 3.81
CA VAL A 270 -2.28 19.36 5.04
C VAL A 270 -1.79 18.43 6.13
N TRP A 271 -1.04 18.97 7.09
CA TRP A 271 -0.60 18.25 8.28
C TRP A 271 -1.64 18.32 9.38
N ASP A 272 -1.91 17.17 10.00
CA ASP A 272 -2.65 17.07 11.25
C ASP A 272 -1.78 16.36 12.29
N GLY A 273 -1.37 17.08 13.33
CA GLY A 273 -0.55 16.57 14.43
C GLY A 273 -1.30 15.63 15.38
N ASN A 274 -2.62 15.56 15.29
CA ASN A 274 -3.48 14.70 16.09
C ASN A 274 -3.99 13.47 15.33
N ALA A 275 -4.01 13.51 14.01
CA ALA A 275 -4.40 12.37 13.18
C ALA A 275 -3.48 11.16 13.45
N VAL A 276 -4.10 9.99 13.59
CA VAL A 276 -3.40 8.71 13.77
C VAL A 276 -3.63 7.88 12.51
N SER A 277 -2.59 7.26 11.97
CA SER A 277 -2.77 6.35 10.84
C SER A 277 -3.47 5.05 11.27
N ASN A 278 -4.47 4.65 10.48
CA ASN A 278 -5.16 3.37 10.62
C ASN A 278 -4.57 2.28 9.71
N GLN A 279 -3.54 2.61 8.93
CA GLN A 279 -2.81 1.68 8.08
C GLN A 279 -1.57 1.17 8.82
N CYS A 280 -1.25 -0.11 8.63
CA CYS A 280 -0.01 -0.68 9.16
C CYS A 280 1.21 -0.14 8.42
N GLY A 281 2.26 0.24 9.15
CA GLY A 281 3.49 0.73 8.55
C GLY A 281 4.32 -0.39 7.89
N ALA A 282 4.99 -0.07 6.79
CA ALA A 282 5.81 -1.02 6.04
C ALA A 282 6.88 -1.72 6.89
N ALA A 283 7.60 -0.97 7.72
CA ALA A 283 8.66 -1.52 8.57
C ALA A 283 8.09 -2.47 9.63
N VAL A 284 6.86 -2.24 10.08
CA VAL A 284 6.16 -3.13 11.02
C VAL A 284 5.81 -4.45 10.36
N ILE A 285 5.30 -4.42 9.11
CA ILE A 285 5.04 -5.64 8.34
C ILE A 285 6.33 -6.42 8.09
N LEU A 286 7.39 -5.74 7.62
CA LEU A 286 8.70 -6.35 7.38
C LEU A 286 9.33 -6.93 8.65
N ARG A 287 9.13 -6.27 9.80
CA ARG A 287 9.59 -6.77 11.10
C ARG A 287 8.96 -8.12 11.42
N VAL A 288 7.63 -8.25 11.27
CA VAL A 288 6.93 -9.51 11.54
C VAL A 288 7.30 -10.60 10.52
N LEU A 289 7.43 -10.27 9.24
CA LEU A 289 7.92 -11.21 8.23
C LEU A 289 9.32 -11.75 8.58
N THR A 290 10.21 -10.87 9.06
CA THR A 290 11.58 -11.22 9.46
C THR A 290 11.59 -12.06 10.75
N ASP A 291 10.87 -11.64 11.79
CA ASP A 291 10.79 -12.37 13.07
C ASP A 291 10.24 -13.80 12.88
N ARG A 292 9.34 -13.98 11.91
CA ARG A 292 8.77 -15.29 11.54
C ARG A 292 9.62 -16.09 10.55
N LYS A 293 10.77 -15.54 10.12
CA LYS A 293 11.68 -16.16 9.15
C LYS A 293 11.00 -16.45 7.80
N LEU A 294 10.00 -15.65 7.43
CA LEU A 294 9.33 -15.71 6.13
C LEU A 294 10.16 -15.00 5.05
N ILE A 295 11.00 -14.04 5.48
CA ILE A 295 12.00 -13.36 4.68
C ILE A 295 13.31 -13.27 5.46
N GLN A 296 14.40 -12.99 4.77
CA GLN A 296 15.69 -12.66 5.37
C GLN A 296 16.13 -11.29 4.88
N MET A 297 16.17 -10.32 5.79
CA MET A 297 16.76 -9.01 5.52
C MET A 297 18.21 -9.00 5.98
N VAL A 298 19.12 -8.57 5.08
CA VAL A 298 20.52 -8.36 5.42
C VAL A 298 20.65 -6.97 6.03
N ALA A 299 21.35 -6.86 7.17
CA ALA A 299 21.62 -5.59 7.83
C ALA A 299 22.36 -4.60 6.91
#